data_AF-A0A402AVU7-F1
#
_entry.id   AF-A0A402AVU7-F1
#
_cell.length_a   1.000
_cell.length_b   1.000
_cell.length_c   1.000
_cell.angle_alpha   90.00
_cell.angle_beta   90.00
_cell.angle_gamma   90.00
#
_symmetry.space_group_name_H-M   'P 1'
#
loop_
_entity.id
_entity.type
_entity.pdbx_description
1 polymer ?
#
loop_
_entity_poly.entity_id
_entity_poly.type
_entity_poly.pdbx_seq_one_letter_code
_entity_poly.pdbx_strand_id
1 'polypeptide(L)'
;MTVAALAESACTLLKSIENMEQNKLNAVNIEDTYAELKTVKEIAQHIRDLCELYRNRLPIQNIKQTELPRVLKELQLSQALFVTEQQRRQVQELRTIASKLNKIKVKIEAEWKNYVEVRLSPYFDLHEMVKSLPEVRDQASTLNGLRNQLRHDISVLPLTQNELNTFDRCFEQYKQRLSTLEHLHPEVRTFLQKANNGTATVADITDEVLRWCRQGEHAKAFRIQFSY
;
A
#
# COMPACT_ATOMS: atom_id res chain seq x y z
N MET A 1 -14.45 -18.63 73.75
CA MET A 1 -14.74 -18.30 72.34
C MET A 1 -16.21 -18.61 72.11
N THR A 2 -17.03 -17.62 71.75
CA THR A 2 -18.47 -17.83 71.54
C THR A 2 -18.73 -18.29 70.10
N VAL A 3 -19.83 -19.01 69.87
CA VAL A 3 -20.28 -19.41 68.52
C VAL A 3 -20.41 -18.18 67.60
N ALA A 4 -20.83 -17.04 68.15
CA ALA A 4 -20.93 -15.76 67.44
C ALA A 4 -19.56 -15.25 66.93
N ALA A 5 -18.51 -15.31 67.76
CA ALA A 5 -17.17 -14.87 67.36
C ALA A 5 -16.57 -15.76 66.26
N LEU A 6 -16.86 -17.07 66.31
CA LEU A 6 -16.46 -18.01 65.26
C LEU A 6 -17.18 -17.70 63.93
N ALA A 7 -18.48 -17.41 63.99
CA ALA A 7 -19.29 -17.07 62.81
C ALA A 7 -18.84 -15.75 62.16
N GLU A 8 -18.56 -14.71 62.96
CA GLU A 8 -18.01 -13.45 62.45
C GLU A 8 -16.65 -13.65 61.75
N SER A 9 -15.76 -14.41 62.38
CA SER A 9 -14.45 -14.72 61.80
C SER A 9 -14.56 -15.49 60.48
N ALA A 10 -15.47 -16.47 60.41
CA ALA A 10 -15.76 -17.20 59.18
C ALA A 10 -16.31 -16.27 58.07
N CYS A 11 -17.22 -15.35 58.40
CA CYS A 11 -17.73 -14.35 57.45
C CYS A 11 -16.64 -13.41 56.93
N THR A 12 -15.71 -12.97 57.79
CA THR A 12 -14.57 -12.15 57.37
C THR A 12 -13.64 -12.93 56.43
N LEU A 13 -13.37 -14.19 56.73
CA LEU A 13 -12.56 -15.07 55.89
C LEU A 13 -13.22 -15.32 54.53
N LEU A 14 -14.53 -15.56 54.48
CA LEU A 14 -15.27 -15.74 53.23
C LEU A 14 -15.19 -14.49 52.33
N LYS A 15 -15.42 -13.29 52.89
CA LYS A 15 -15.25 -12.03 52.16
C LYS A 15 -13.81 -11.85 51.64
N SER A 16 -12.82 -12.28 52.42
CA SER A 16 -11.41 -12.24 51.98
C SER A 16 -11.16 -13.17 50.79
N ILE A 17 -11.73 -14.37 50.81
CA ILE A 17 -11.65 -15.33 49.69
C ILE A 17 -12.31 -14.76 48.43
N GLU A 18 -13.53 -14.23 48.53
CA GLU A 18 -14.24 -13.58 47.42
C GLU A 18 -13.41 -12.43 46.81
N ASN A 19 -12.80 -11.60 47.66
CA ASN A 19 -11.91 -10.53 47.22
C ASN A 19 -10.66 -11.06 46.50
N MET A 20 -10.06 -12.15 46.99
CA MET A 20 -8.90 -12.78 46.34
C MET A 20 -9.26 -13.37 44.97
N GLU A 21 -10.43 -14.01 44.85
CA GLU A 21 -10.92 -14.53 43.57
C GLU A 21 -11.16 -13.40 42.56
N GLN A 22 -11.79 -12.30 42.98
CA GLN A 22 -11.99 -11.13 42.14
C GLN A 22 -10.65 -10.49 41.71
N ASN A 23 -9.67 -10.42 42.61
CA ASN A 23 -8.32 -9.93 42.29
C ASN A 23 -7.61 -10.82 41.29
N LYS A 24 -7.73 -12.15 41.41
CA LYS A 24 -7.19 -13.10 40.45
C LYS A 24 -7.82 -12.92 39.07
N LEU A 25 -9.14 -12.77 39.00
CA LEU A 25 -9.84 -12.51 37.75
C LEU A 25 -9.41 -11.17 37.12
N ASN A 26 -9.27 -10.13 37.94
CA ASN A 26 -8.78 -8.84 37.49
C ASN A 26 -7.35 -8.92 36.94
N ALA A 27 -6.46 -9.68 37.56
CA ALA A 27 -5.11 -9.88 37.09
C ALA A 27 -5.06 -10.48 35.67
N VAL A 28 -5.87 -11.53 35.43
CA VAL A 28 -6.01 -12.15 34.10
C VAL A 28 -6.54 -11.15 33.07
N ASN A 29 -7.62 -10.42 33.42
CA ASN A 29 -8.19 -9.42 32.52
C ASN A 29 -7.20 -8.28 32.18
N ILE A 30 -6.35 -7.88 33.13
CA ILE A 30 -5.30 -6.88 32.93
C ILE A 30 -4.24 -7.42 31.96
N GLU A 31 -3.79 -8.66 32.16
CA GLU A 31 -2.79 -9.31 31.30
C GLU A 31 -3.28 -9.42 29.85
N ASP A 32 -4.49 -9.93 29.65
CA ASP A 32 -5.10 -10.06 28.32
C ASP A 32 -5.26 -8.68 27.64
N THR A 33 -5.74 -7.69 28.40
CA THR A 33 -5.91 -6.32 27.91
C THR A 33 -4.56 -5.69 27.52
N TYR A 34 -3.51 -5.94 28.31
CA TYR A 34 -2.16 -5.45 28.01
C TYR A 34 -1.60 -6.06 26.72
N ALA A 35 -1.83 -7.36 26.50
CA ALA A 35 -1.40 -8.03 25.27
C ALA A 35 -2.05 -7.38 24.03
N GLU A 36 -3.35 -7.10 24.06
CA GLU A 36 -4.04 -6.43 22.96
C GLU A 36 -3.60 -4.98 22.78
N LEU A 37 -3.30 -4.27 23.86
CA LEU A 37 -2.79 -2.89 23.79
C LEU A 37 -1.42 -2.83 23.11
N LYS A 38 -0.57 -3.84 23.34
CA LYS A 38 0.72 -3.97 22.64
C LYS A 38 0.52 -4.10 21.13
N THR A 39 -0.43 -4.94 20.70
CA THR A 39 -0.81 -5.08 19.28
C THR A 39 -1.28 -3.74 18.70
N VAL A 40 -2.18 -3.03 19.40
CA VAL A 40 -2.65 -1.70 18.97
C VAL A 40 -1.49 -0.71 18.82
N LYS A 41 -0.55 -0.71 19.77
CA LYS A 41 0.65 0.15 19.73
C LYS A 41 1.52 -0.14 18.51
N GLU A 42 1.80 -1.40 18.22
CA GLU A 42 2.64 -1.81 17.09
C GLU A 42 2.01 -1.36 15.75
N ILE A 43 0.71 -1.57 15.57
CA ILE A 43 -0.01 -1.14 14.36
C ILE A 43 -0.01 0.39 14.25
N ALA A 44 -0.29 1.10 15.35
CA ALA A 44 -0.31 2.56 15.36
C ALA A 44 1.06 3.18 15.03
N GLN A 45 2.14 2.59 15.55
CA GLN A 45 3.52 2.99 15.23
C GLN A 45 3.81 2.80 13.74
N HIS A 46 3.45 1.64 13.18
CA HIS A 46 3.62 1.38 11.77
C HIS A 46 2.85 2.39 10.88
N ILE A 47 1.60 2.71 11.22
CA ILE A 47 0.81 3.72 10.48
C ILE A 47 1.46 5.10 10.57
N ARG A 48 1.97 5.49 11.75
CA ARG A 48 2.68 6.75 11.93
C ARG A 48 3.89 6.82 11.00
N ASP A 49 4.70 5.77 10.97
CA ASP A 49 5.93 5.71 10.19
C ASP A 49 5.62 5.79 8.68
N LEU A 50 4.59 5.08 8.21
CA LEU A 50 4.08 5.21 6.84
C LEU A 50 3.57 6.64 6.54
N CYS A 51 2.80 7.24 7.46
CA CYS A 51 2.29 8.60 7.30
C CYS A 51 3.40 9.68 7.29
N GLU A 52 4.57 9.37 7.83
CA GLU A 52 5.75 10.22 7.76
C GLU A 52 6.48 10.03 6.45
N LEU A 53 6.77 8.77 6.10
CA LEU A 53 7.46 8.38 4.88
C LEU A 53 6.77 8.90 3.61
N TYR A 54 5.43 8.83 3.57
CA TYR A 54 4.63 9.20 2.40
C TYR A 54 4.03 10.62 2.44
N ARG A 55 4.43 11.44 3.42
CA ARG A 55 3.82 12.77 3.68
C ARG A 55 3.74 13.67 2.44
N ASN A 56 4.73 13.58 1.55
CA ASN A 56 4.84 14.44 0.37
C ASN A 56 4.38 13.76 -0.94
N ARG A 57 3.91 12.51 -0.87
CA ARG A 57 3.56 11.70 -2.06
C ARG A 57 2.08 11.35 -2.12
N LEU A 58 1.50 11.02 -0.97
CA LEU A 58 0.14 10.52 -0.89
C LEU A 58 -0.80 11.54 -0.22
N PRO A 59 -2.08 11.59 -0.61
CA PRO A 59 -3.09 12.48 -0.01
C PRO A 59 -3.56 11.97 1.38
N ILE A 60 -2.63 11.70 2.29
CA ILE A 60 -2.89 11.13 3.63
C ILE A 60 -3.55 12.11 4.61
N GLN A 61 -3.90 13.32 4.17
CA GLN A 61 -4.53 14.34 5.02
C GLN A 61 -5.87 13.86 5.58
N ASN A 62 -6.68 13.18 4.76
CA ASN A 62 -7.97 12.64 5.19
C ASN A 62 -7.79 11.62 6.32
N ILE A 63 -6.79 10.74 6.22
CA ILE A 63 -6.45 9.74 7.26
C ILE A 63 -6.08 10.44 8.57
N LYS A 64 -5.23 11.48 8.50
CA LYS A 64 -4.78 12.25 9.67
C LYS A 64 -5.88 13.07 10.34
N GLN A 65 -6.76 13.67 9.56
CA GLN A 65 -7.75 14.62 10.07
C GLN A 65 -9.07 13.97 10.50
N THR A 66 -9.40 12.79 9.97
CA THR A 66 -10.72 12.18 10.20
C THR A 66 -10.65 10.80 10.85
N GLU A 67 -9.84 9.89 10.31
CA GLU A 67 -9.85 8.49 10.74
C GLU A 67 -9.06 8.28 12.02
N LEU A 68 -7.82 8.81 12.10
CA LEU A 68 -6.99 8.70 13.30
C LEU A 68 -7.63 9.36 14.53
N PRO A 69 -8.24 10.56 14.45
CA PRO A 69 -8.92 11.14 15.61
C PRO A 69 -10.12 10.34 16.11
N ARG A 70 -10.85 9.66 15.21
CA ARG A 70 -11.96 8.77 15.60
C ARG A 70 -11.44 7.57 16.40
N VAL A 71 -10.40 6.92 15.89
CA VAL A 71 -9.78 5.78 16.59
C VAL A 71 -9.16 6.22 17.93
N LEU A 72 -8.56 7.41 17.98
CA LEU A 72 -8.02 7.97 19.21
C LEU A 72 -9.10 8.17 20.28
N LYS A 73 -10.27 8.68 19.92
CA LYS A 73 -11.41 8.83 20.85
C LYS A 73 -11.87 7.49 21.44
N GLU A 74 -11.91 6.45 20.61
CA GLU A 74 -12.28 5.09 21.06
C GLU A 74 -11.23 4.50 22.01
N LEU A 75 -9.95 4.73 21.73
CA LEU A 75 -8.86 4.31 22.61
C LEU A 75 -8.90 5.06 23.96
N GLN A 76 -9.19 6.37 23.93
CA GLN A 76 -9.39 7.18 25.14
C GLN A 76 -10.58 6.70 25.98
N LEU A 77 -11.68 6.30 25.32
CA LEU A 77 -12.82 5.72 26.02
C LEU A 77 -12.45 4.40 26.69
N SER A 78 -11.81 3.48 25.97
CA SER A 78 -11.34 2.21 26.55
C SER A 78 -10.37 2.42 27.71
N GLN A 79 -9.48 3.41 27.61
CA GLN A 79 -8.61 3.82 28.71
C GLN A 79 -9.40 4.32 29.93
N ALA A 80 -10.41 5.16 29.73
CA ALA A 80 -11.26 5.66 30.82
C ALA A 80 -12.01 4.53 31.53
N LEU A 81 -12.58 3.58 30.77
CA LEU A 81 -13.24 2.39 31.33
C LEU A 81 -12.26 1.54 32.15
N PHE A 82 -11.04 1.36 31.65
CA PHE A 82 -10.01 0.57 32.33
C PHE A 82 -9.52 1.22 33.62
N VAL A 83 -9.24 2.53 33.60
CA VAL A 83 -8.59 3.24 34.71
C VAL A 83 -9.62 3.73 35.73
N THR A 84 -10.68 4.41 35.28
CA THR A 84 -11.64 5.10 36.13
C THR A 84 -12.76 4.17 36.58
N GLU A 85 -13.37 3.43 35.66
CA GLU A 85 -14.51 2.56 35.96
C GLU A 85 -14.09 1.16 36.42
N GLN A 86 -12.78 0.91 36.49
CA GLN A 86 -12.17 -0.37 36.86
C GLN A 86 -12.66 -1.57 36.03
N GLN A 87 -13.17 -1.32 34.82
CA GLN A 87 -13.56 -2.35 33.87
C GLN A 87 -12.30 -2.93 33.22
N ARG A 88 -11.63 -3.86 33.93
CA ARG A 88 -10.31 -4.38 33.54
C ARG A 88 -10.31 -5.15 32.23
N ARG A 89 -11.45 -5.70 31.81
CA ARG A 89 -11.58 -6.47 30.56
C ARG A 89 -11.90 -5.52 29.41
N GLN A 90 -10.91 -5.22 28.56
CA GLN A 90 -11.06 -4.34 27.38
C GLN A 90 -10.62 -5.02 26.07
N VAL A 91 -10.45 -6.35 26.08
CA VAL A 91 -9.92 -7.14 24.96
C VAL A 91 -10.71 -6.91 23.67
N GLN A 92 -12.04 -6.86 23.74
CA GLN A 92 -12.88 -6.77 22.55
C GLN A 92 -12.83 -5.39 21.89
N GLU A 93 -12.78 -4.36 22.71
CA GLU A 93 -12.66 -2.95 22.35
C GLU A 93 -11.32 -2.72 21.66
N LEU A 94 -10.23 -3.21 22.26
CA LEU A 94 -8.89 -3.12 21.69
C LEU A 94 -8.75 -3.89 20.37
N ARG A 95 -9.36 -5.08 20.26
CA ARG A 95 -9.43 -5.81 18.98
C ARG A 95 -10.20 -5.04 17.91
N THR A 96 -11.28 -4.37 18.29
CA THR A 96 -12.06 -3.52 17.38
C THR A 96 -11.23 -2.32 16.90
N ILE A 97 -10.50 -1.68 17.81
CA ILE A 97 -9.55 -0.61 17.51
C ILE A 97 -8.45 -1.10 16.57
N ALA A 98 -7.84 -2.26 16.86
CA ALA A 98 -6.82 -2.88 16.01
C ALA A 98 -7.34 -3.18 14.60
N SER A 99 -8.58 -3.68 14.47
CA SER A 99 -9.23 -3.89 13.17
C SER A 99 -9.39 -2.58 12.39
N LYS A 100 -9.79 -1.49 13.05
CA LYS A 100 -9.91 -0.16 12.41
C LYS A 100 -8.56 0.38 11.98
N LEU A 101 -7.51 0.23 12.80
CA LEU A 101 -6.15 0.60 12.43
C LEU A 101 -5.64 -0.21 11.23
N ASN A 102 -5.89 -1.53 11.19
CA ASN A 102 -5.53 -2.35 10.03
C ASN A 102 -6.25 -1.90 8.75
N LYS A 103 -7.51 -1.45 8.83
CA LYS A 103 -8.20 -0.85 7.67
C LYS A 103 -7.51 0.43 7.20
N ILE A 104 -7.00 1.26 8.11
CA ILE A 104 -6.20 2.45 7.76
C ILE A 104 -4.91 2.03 7.05
N LYS A 105 -4.21 1.00 7.54
CA LYS A 105 -3.01 0.46 6.87
C LYS A 105 -3.31 0.04 5.43
N VAL A 106 -4.35 -0.76 5.22
CA VAL A 106 -4.78 -1.21 3.88
C VAL A 106 -5.14 -0.04 2.97
N LYS A 107 -5.74 1.03 3.51
CA LYS A 107 -6.00 2.25 2.74
C LYS A 107 -4.71 2.93 2.27
N ILE A 108 -3.69 3.02 3.13
CA ILE A 108 -2.39 3.60 2.74
C ILE A 108 -1.75 2.77 1.61
N GLU A 109 -1.82 1.43 1.70
CA GLU A 109 -1.34 0.53 0.64
C GLU A 109 -2.09 0.76 -0.69
N ALA A 110 -3.42 0.94 -0.63
CA ALA A 110 -4.23 1.24 -1.80
C ALA A 110 -3.91 2.61 -2.43
N GLU A 111 -3.71 3.64 -1.59
CA GLU A 111 -3.29 4.97 -2.05
C GLU A 111 -1.91 4.93 -2.72
N TRP A 112 -0.96 4.18 -2.17
CA TRP A 112 0.33 3.93 -2.81
C TRP A 112 0.18 3.28 -4.17
N LYS A 113 -0.56 2.17 -4.23
CA LYS A 113 -0.80 1.45 -5.47
C LYS A 113 -1.38 2.37 -6.55
N ASN A 114 -2.42 3.13 -6.21
CA ASN A 114 -3.05 4.08 -7.12
C ASN A 114 -2.08 5.18 -7.58
N TYR A 115 -1.33 5.78 -6.64
CA TYR A 115 -0.32 6.79 -6.94
C TYR A 115 0.72 6.30 -7.95
N VAL A 116 1.24 5.09 -7.74
CA VAL A 116 2.25 4.50 -8.62
C VAL A 116 1.64 4.08 -9.96
N GLU A 117 0.48 3.44 -9.98
CA GLU A 117 -0.19 3.02 -11.22
C GLU A 117 -0.47 4.21 -12.14
N VAL A 118 -1.02 5.31 -11.61
CA VAL A 118 -1.26 6.54 -12.38
C VAL A 118 0.03 7.10 -12.96
N ARG A 119 1.13 7.07 -12.21
CA ARG A 119 2.42 7.61 -12.65
C ARG A 119 3.14 6.70 -13.66
N LEU A 120 2.97 5.39 -13.55
CA LEU A 120 3.63 4.40 -14.40
C LEU A 120 2.87 4.07 -15.68
N SER A 121 1.53 4.13 -15.69
CA SER A 121 0.69 3.72 -16.83
C SER A 121 1.16 4.34 -18.15
N PRO A 122 1.42 5.66 -18.27
CA PRO A 122 1.82 6.26 -19.54
C PRO A 122 3.12 5.65 -20.09
N TYR A 123 4.06 5.28 -19.23
CA TYR A 123 5.35 4.70 -19.61
C TYR A 123 5.26 3.20 -19.88
N PHE A 124 4.36 2.48 -19.21
CA PHE A 124 4.06 1.09 -19.54
C PHE A 124 3.37 0.97 -20.89
N ASP A 125 2.40 1.84 -21.16
CA ASP A 125 1.72 1.92 -22.44
C ASP A 125 2.70 2.30 -23.55
N LEU A 126 3.54 3.32 -23.31
CA LEU A 126 4.58 3.71 -24.26
C LEU A 126 5.52 2.55 -24.58
N HIS A 127 6.06 1.86 -23.57
CA HIS A 127 6.93 0.69 -23.79
C HIS A 127 6.23 -0.40 -24.59
N GLU A 128 4.96 -0.73 -24.28
CA GLU A 128 4.22 -1.71 -25.08
C GLU A 128 4.02 -1.27 -26.54
N MET A 129 3.89 0.03 -26.81
CA MET A 129 3.81 0.58 -28.16
C MET A 129 5.15 0.51 -28.91
N VAL A 130 6.28 0.71 -28.23
CA VAL A 130 7.59 0.86 -28.87
C VAL A 130 8.48 -0.39 -28.77
N LYS A 131 8.04 -1.45 -28.08
CA LYS A 131 8.83 -2.69 -27.88
C LYS A 131 9.32 -3.36 -29.17
N SER A 132 8.66 -3.11 -30.30
CA SER A 132 9.01 -3.68 -31.60
C SER A 132 10.18 -2.96 -32.28
N LEU A 133 10.48 -1.72 -31.87
CA LEU A 133 11.51 -0.87 -32.46
C LEU A 133 12.93 -1.40 -32.20
N PRO A 134 13.89 -1.21 -33.12
CA PRO A 134 15.25 -1.73 -32.97
C PRO A 134 15.97 -1.16 -31.73
N GLU A 135 15.94 0.17 -31.53
CA GLU A 135 16.56 0.81 -30.37
C GLU A 135 16.01 0.36 -29.01
N VAL A 136 14.75 -0.08 -28.97
CA VAL A 136 14.11 -0.60 -27.77
C VAL A 136 14.44 -2.07 -27.59
N ARG A 137 14.52 -2.83 -28.69
CA ARG A 137 14.90 -4.25 -28.69
C ARG A 137 16.32 -4.45 -28.18
N ASP A 138 17.24 -3.58 -28.56
CA ASP A 138 18.64 -3.61 -28.11
C ASP A 138 18.76 -3.38 -26.59
N GLN A 139 17.77 -2.70 -25.98
CA GLN A 139 17.70 -2.45 -24.55
C GLN A 139 16.65 -3.31 -23.82
N ALA A 140 16.04 -4.29 -24.49
CA ALA A 140 14.86 -5.00 -24.00
C ALA A 140 15.10 -5.69 -22.65
N SER A 141 16.27 -6.30 -22.45
CA SER A 141 16.62 -6.95 -21.18
C SER A 141 16.61 -5.96 -20.00
N THR A 142 17.18 -4.78 -20.21
CA THR A 142 17.26 -3.72 -19.20
C THR A 142 15.89 -3.11 -18.94
N LEU A 143 15.14 -2.76 -19.99
CA LEU A 143 13.80 -2.19 -19.86
C LEU A 143 12.81 -3.17 -19.21
N ASN A 144 12.89 -4.46 -19.54
CA ASN A 144 12.06 -5.49 -18.91
C ASN A 144 12.45 -5.70 -17.44
N GLY A 145 13.75 -5.65 -17.11
CA GLY A 145 14.22 -5.71 -15.72
C GLY A 145 13.66 -4.56 -14.88
N LEU A 146 13.81 -3.32 -15.37
CA LEU A 146 13.26 -2.12 -14.72
C LEU A 146 11.74 -2.20 -14.59
N ARG A 147 11.03 -2.60 -15.66
CA ARG A 147 9.57 -2.76 -15.65
C ARG A 147 9.12 -3.79 -14.62
N ASN A 148 9.79 -4.93 -14.53
CA ASN A 148 9.44 -5.98 -13.57
C ASN A 148 9.65 -5.51 -12.12
N GLN A 149 10.73 -4.77 -11.87
CA GLN A 149 10.97 -4.16 -10.56
C GLN A 149 9.88 -3.13 -10.23
N LEU A 150 9.53 -2.24 -11.15
CA LEU A 150 8.45 -1.27 -10.94
C LEU A 150 7.09 -1.95 -10.72
N ARG A 151 6.80 -3.05 -11.42
CA ARG A 151 5.58 -3.85 -11.17
C ARG A 151 5.57 -4.50 -9.78
N HIS A 152 6.72 -4.94 -9.29
CA HIS A 152 6.87 -5.44 -7.93
C HIS A 152 6.59 -4.31 -6.91
N ASP A 153 7.14 -3.12 -7.15
CA ASP A 153 6.98 -1.96 -6.27
C ASP A 153 5.54 -1.40 -6.26
N ILE A 154 4.73 -1.65 -7.30
CA ILE A 154 3.26 -1.41 -7.25
C ILE A 154 2.59 -2.32 -6.20
N SER A 155 3.03 -3.57 -6.11
CA SER A 155 2.38 -4.60 -5.29
C SER A 155 2.89 -4.63 -3.85
N VAL A 156 4.13 -4.18 -3.64
CA VAL A 156 4.80 -4.17 -2.34
C VAL A 156 5.08 -2.73 -1.94
N LEU A 157 4.46 -2.29 -0.85
CA LEU A 157 4.66 -0.95 -0.30
C LEU A 157 6.10 -0.80 0.24
N PRO A 158 6.89 0.19 -0.25
CA PRO A 158 8.15 0.56 0.38
C PRO A 158 7.95 0.99 1.84
N LEU A 159 8.74 0.43 2.76
CA LEU A 159 8.66 0.69 4.19
C LEU A 159 9.78 1.60 4.70
N THR A 160 10.79 1.84 3.86
CA THR A 160 11.94 2.69 4.19
C THR A 160 12.20 3.76 3.13
N GLN A 161 12.90 4.83 3.53
CA GLN A 161 13.31 5.88 2.59
C GLN A 161 14.25 5.35 1.50
N ASN A 162 15.10 4.35 1.81
CA ASN A 162 16.00 3.75 0.83
C ASN A 162 15.26 2.96 -0.24
N GLU A 163 14.21 2.23 0.13
CA GLU A 163 13.34 1.53 -0.82
C GLU A 163 12.62 2.54 -1.71
N LEU A 164 12.09 3.64 -1.16
CA LEU A 164 11.49 4.72 -1.96
C LEU A 164 12.48 5.37 -2.92
N ASN A 165 13.70 5.65 -2.47
CA ASN A 165 14.74 6.21 -3.34
C ASN A 165 15.13 5.22 -4.45
N THR A 166 15.08 3.92 -4.16
CA THR A 166 15.34 2.87 -5.16
C THR A 166 14.23 2.82 -6.20
N PHE A 167 12.97 2.90 -5.78
CA PHE A 167 11.82 3.05 -6.67
C PHE A 167 11.97 4.28 -7.58
N ASP A 168 12.27 5.46 -7.00
CA ASP A 168 12.40 6.70 -7.78
C ASP A 168 13.51 6.60 -8.83
N ARG A 169 14.68 6.08 -8.44
CA ARG A 169 15.79 5.88 -9.36
C ARG A 169 15.42 4.89 -10.48
N CYS A 170 14.75 3.80 -10.13
CA CYS A 170 14.28 2.83 -11.12
C CYS A 170 13.29 3.47 -12.10
N PHE A 171 12.35 4.25 -11.58
CA PHE A 171 11.37 4.97 -12.38
C PHE A 171 12.01 6.01 -13.30
N GLU A 172 12.93 6.83 -12.79
CA GLU A 172 13.62 7.84 -13.60
C GLU A 172 14.51 7.19 -14.68
N GLN A 173 15.19 6.09 -14.38
CA GLN A 173 15.94 5.33 -15.38
C GLN A 173 15.03 4.76 -16.47
N TYR A 174 13.88 4.21 -16.08
CA TYR A 174 12.90 3.70 -17.02
C TYR A 174 12.34 4.81 -17.92
N LYS A 175 11.99 5.96 -17.33
CA LYS A 175 11.52 7.15 -18.03
C LYS A 175 12.56 7.69 -19.00
N GLN A 176 13.81 7.89 -18.56
CA GLN A 176 14.89 8.42 -19.41
C GLN A 176 15.17 7.55 -20.63
N ARG A 177 15.06 6.23 -20.50
CA ARG A 177 15.23 5.31 -21.63
C ARG A 177 14.08 5.37 -22.63
N LEU A 178 12.91 5.86 -22.22
CA LEU A 178 11.73 6.02 -23.07
C LEU A 178 11.49 7.47 -23.52
N SER A 179 12.21 8.45 -22.97
CA SER A 179 11.95 9.88 -23.23
C SER A 179 12.20 10.28 -24.69
N THR A 180 13.12 9.61 -25.38
CA THR A 180 13.34 9.81 -26.82
C THR A 180 12.13 9.41 -27.67
N LEU A 181 11.25 8.57 -27.13
CA LEU A 181 10.06 8.02 -27.77
C LEU A 181 8.75 8.63 -27.23
N GLU A 182 8.84 9.52 -26.24
CA GLU A 182 7.67 10.16 -25.61
C GLU A 182 6.96 11.13 -26.56
N HIS A 183 7.70 11.73 -27.49
CA HIS A 183 7.24 12.77 -28.42
C HIS A 183 6.87 12.26 -29.83
N LEU A 184 6.49 10.98 -29.97
CA LEU A 184 6.04 10.43 -31.25
C LEU A 184 4.81 11.19 -31.79
N HIS A 185 4.82 11.46 -33.11
CA HIS A 185 3.69 12.09 -33.79
C HIS A 185 2.39 11.27 -33.60
N PRO A 186 1.21 11.89 -33.45
CA PRO A 186 -0.06 11.16 -33.21
C PRO A 186 -0.36 10.08 -34.25
N GLU A 187 -0.04 10.33 -35.52
CA GLU A 187 -0.20 9.36 -36.61
C GLU A 187 0.71 8.15 -36.44
N VAL A 188 1.97 8.36 -36.05
CA VAL A 188 2.93 7.29 -35.75
C VAL A 188 2.48 6.48 -34.54
N ARG A 189 1.99 7.14 -33.49
CA ARG A 189 1.44 6.47 -32.30
C ARG A 189 0.25 5.58 -32.66
N THR A 190 -0.69 6.09 -33.47
CA THR A 190 -1.86 5.35 -33.93
C THR A 190 -1.45 4.14 -34.78
N PHE A 191 -0.49 4.32 -35.69
CA PHE A 191 0.06 3.23 -36.48
C PHE A 191 0.71 2.16 -35.59
N LEU A 192 1.58 2.54 -34.64
CA LEU A 192 2.25 1.59 -33.74
C LEU A 192 1.26 0.77 -32.90
N GLN A 193 0.20 1.40 -32.40
CA GLN A 193 -0.86 0.71 -31.67
C GLN A 193 -1.54 -0.33 -32.56
N LYS A 194 -1.95 0.04 -33.78
CA LYS A 194 -2.56 -0.90 -34.73
C LYS A 194 -1.58 -2.01 -35.15
N ALA A 195 -0.31 -1.67 -35.34
CA ALA A 195 0.73 -2.60 -35.76
C ALA A 195 0.98 -3.65 -34.68
N ASN A 196 1.08 -3.25 -33.42
CA ASN A 196 1.27 -4.18 -32.31
C ASN A 196 0.03 -5.05 -32.03
N ASN A 197 -1.17 -4.58 -32.39
CA ASN A 197 -2.41 -5.33 -32.28
C ASN A 197 -2.71 -6.21 -33.51
N GLY A 198 -1.86 -6.18 -34.55
CA GLY A 198 -2.07 -6.93 -35.78
C GLY A 198 -3.21 -6.42 -36.66
N THR A 199 -3.68 -5.19 -36.44
CA THR A 199 -4.80 -4.57 -37.17
C THR A 199 -4.37 -3.43 -38.08
N ALA A 200 -3.07 -3.12 -38.14
CA ALA A 200 -2.55 -2.12 -39.06
C ALA A 200 -2.72 -2.56 -40.51
N THR A 201 -3.23 -1.65 -41.32
CA THR A 201 -3.43 -1.84 -42.75
C THR A 201 -2.54 -0.87 -43.54
N VAL A 202 -2.46 -1.07 -44.85
CA VAL A 202 -1.74 -0.14 -45.74
C VAL A 202 -2.35 1.27 -45.68
N ALA A 203 -3.65 1.40 -45.38
CA ALA A 203 -4.30 2.70 -45.23
C ALA A 203 -3.84 3.49 -44.00
N ASP A 204 -3.24 2.82 -43.01
CA ASP A 204 -2.69 3.46 -41.80
C ASP A 204 -1.27 4.02 -42.01
N ILE A 205 -0.69 3.80 -43.19
CA ILE A 205 0.65 4.27 -43.57
C ILE A 205 0.51 5.66 -44.20
N THR A 206 0.45 6.70 -43.35
CA THR A 206 0.44 8.10 -43.80
C THR A 206 1.83 8.58 -44.24
N ASP A 207 1.91 9.75 -44.86
CA ASP A 207 3.19 10.38 -45.22
C ASP A 207 4.10 10.59 -44.01
N GLU A 208 3.53 10.89 -42.84
CA GLU A 208 4.28 11.07 -41.60
C GLU A 208 4.78 9.73 -41.05
N VAL A 209 3.98 8.67 -41.12
CA VAL A 209 4.41 7.30 -40.78
C VAL A 209 5.53 6.85 -41.72
N LEU A 210 5.42 7.12 -43.02
CA LEU A 210 6.48 6.81 -43.99
C LEU A 210 7.76 7.59 -43.72
N ARG A 211 7.64 8.88 -43.41
CA ARG A 211 8.78 9.73 -43.05
C ARG A 211 9.49 9.19 -41.81
N TRP A 212 8.72 8.86 -40.77
CA TRP A 212 9.26 8.27 -39.54
C TRP A 212 9.87 6.88 -39.74
N CYS A 213 9.25 6.01 -40.55
CA CYS A 213 9.80 4.69 -40.91
C CYS A 213 11.14 4.79 -41.65
N ARG A 214 11.32 5.84 -42.45
CA ARG A 214 12.55 6.14 -43.20
C ARG A 214 13.62 6.82 -42.35
N GLN A 215 13.26 7.43 -41.23
CA GLN A 215 14.21 7.96 -40.27
C GLN A 215 14.77 6.78 -39.44
N GLY A 216 16.04 6.44 -39.63
CA GLY A 216 16.67 5.32 -38.94
C GLY A 216 16.30 3.95 -39.52
N GLU A 217 16.37 2.90 -38.69
CA GLU A 217 16.07 1.51 -39.08
C GLU A 217 14.63 1.06 -38.75
N HIS A 218 13.72 2.00 -38.46
CA HIS A 218 12.35 1.70 -38.02
C HIS A 218 11.56 0.83 -39.00
N ALA A 219 11.77 1.00 -40.32
CA ALA A 219 11.14 0.16 -41.34
C ALA A 219 11.42 -1.35 -41.15
N LYS A 220 12.57 -1.73 -40.56
CA LYS A 220 12.93 -3.13 -40.30
C LYS A 220 12.14 -3.74 -39.12
N ALA A 221 11.49 -2.92 -38.31
CA ALA A 221 10.71 -3.38 -37.15
C ALA A 221 9.38 -4.03 -37.55
N PHE A 222 8.87 -3.73 -38.76
CA PHE A 222 7.54 -4.15 -39.21
C PHE A 222 7.63 -5.11 -40.40
N ARG A 223 6.72 -6.08 -40.45
CA ARG A 223 6.55 -6.99 -41.58
C ARG A 223 5.14 -6.81 -42.15
N ILE A 224 5.05 -6.67 -43.47
CA ILE A 224 3.78 -6.63 -44.19
C ILE A 224 3.37 -8.07 -44.50
N GLN A 225 2.17 -8.45 -44.09
CA GLN A 225 1.57 -9.74 -44.44
C GLN A 225 0.21 -9.47 -45.11
N PHE A 226 -0.09 -10.21 -46.17
CA PHE A 226 -1.38 -10.13 -46.86
C PHE A 226 -2.31 -11.18 -46.27
N SER A 227 -3.47 -10.75 -45.77
CA SER A 227 -4.56 -11.65 -45.36
C SER A 227 -5.28 -12.15 -46.61
N TYR A 228 -5.26 -13.46 -46.84
CA TYR A 228 -6.01 -14.15 -47.89
C TYR A 228 -7.38 -14.60 -47.40
#